data_AF-A0A1I2ANM5-F1
#
_entry.id   AF-A0A1I2ANM5-F1
#
_cell.length_a   1.000
_cell.length_b   1.000
_cell.length_c   1.000
_cell.angle_alpha   90.00
_cell.angle_beta   90.00
_cell.angle_gamma   90.00
#
_symmetry.space_group_name_H-M   'P 1'
#
loop_
_entity.id
_entity.type
_entity.pdbx_description
1 polymer ?
#
loop_
_entity_poly.entity_id
_entity_poly.type
_entity_poly.pdbx_seq_one_letter_code
_entity_poly.pdbx_strand_id
1 'polypeptide(L)'
;MWLIGLAGAAVLALLINLAVKQRRREYGVLLAMGEKRGRVIGQQALEIIVVAALAIVLGSLFAPALTQHTGQSLLGKEAGSARHKLDSWKPPAPGSTGLGEGIDQDDKPVENADPTDRITVTLAPSDLITVGAVGLGIGLLATAIPAASVLRLSPRTILTKGK
;
A
#
# COMPACT_ATOMS: atom_id res chain seq x y z
N MET A 1 9.63 4.84 -4.88
CA MET A 1 8.85 4.26 -3.77
C MET A 1 8.73 5.21 -2.57
N TRP A 2 9.77 5.93 -2.18
CA TRP A 2 9.74 6.88 -1.04
C TRP A 2 8.73 8.03 -1.19
N LEU A 3 8.50 8.54 -2.41
CA LEU A 3 7.53 9.62 -2.65
C LEU A 3 6.09 9.23 -2.31
N ILE A 4 5.67 8.02 -2.69
CA ILE A 4 4.32 7.51 -2.41
C ILE A 4 4.14 7.34 -0.90
N GLY A 5 5.15 6.79 -0.22
CA GLY A 5 5.14 6.66 1.23
C GLY A 5 5.04 8.02 1.94
N LEU A 6 5.80 9.01 1.48
CA LEU A 6 5.79 10.37 2.03
C LEU A 6 4.44 11.07 1.82
N ALA A 7 3.87 10.96 0.61
CA ALA A 7 2.57 11.54 0.28
C ALA A 7 1.45 10.89 1.11
N GLY A 8 1.46 9.56 1.24
CA GLY A 8 0.52 8.82 2.08
C GLY A 8 0.61 9.22 3.55
N ALA A 9 1.83 9.35 4.07
CA ALA A 9 2.06 9.81 5.44
C ALA A 9 1.52 11.23 5.67
N ALA A 10 1.73 12.15 4.72
CA ALA A 10 1.23 13.52 4.80
C ALA A 10 -0.31 13.57 4.79
N VAL A 11 -0.95 12.82 3.90
CA VAL A 11 -2.42 12.74 3.83
C VAL A 11 -3.00 12.16 5.12
N LEU A 12 -2.45 11.05 5.61
CA LEU A 12 -2.88 10.44 6.87
C LEU A 12 -2.72 11.41 8.04
N ALA A 13 -1.59 12.10 8.15
CA ALA A 13 -1.36 13.09 9.21
C ALA A 13 -2.41 14.21 9.17
N LEU A 14 -2.77 14.70 7.98
CA LEU A 14 -3.81 15.72 7.81
C LEU A 14 -5.19 15.20 8.24
N LEU A 15 -5.56 14.00 7.79
CA LEU A 15 -6.84 13.37 8.12
C LEU A 15 -6.99 13.13 9.62
N ILE A 16 -5.93 12.64 10.27
CA ILE A 16 -5.91 12.44 11.73
C ILE A 16 -6.07 13.79 12.44
N ASN A 17 -5.31 14.82 12.04
CA ASN A 17 -5.40 16.14 12.67
C ASN A 17 -6.82 16.74 12.54
N LEU A 18 -7.45 16.56 11.37
CA LEU A 18 -8.81 17.02 11.13
C LEU A 18 -9.84 16.25 11.96
N ALA A 19 -9.79 14.92 11.95
CA ALA A 19 -10.70 14.05 12.70
C ALA A 19 -10.68 14.37 14.21
N VAL A 20 -9.49 14.63 14.75
CA VAL A 20 -9.29 15.00 16.15
C VAL A 20 -9.91 16.35 16.45
N LYS A 21 -9.71 17.33 15.57
CA LYS A 21 -10.25 18.69 15.74
C LYS A 21 -11.78 18.69 15.74
N GLN A 22 -12.40 17.85 14.91
CA GLN A 22 -13.86 17.70 14.84
C GLN A 22 -14.45 17.03 16.10
N ARG A 23 -13.80 15.99 16.66
CA ARG A 23 -14.33 15.24 17.82
C ARG A 23 -13.99 15.82 19.21
N ARG A 24 -13.25 16.93 19.32
CA ARG A 24 -12.84 17.49 20.65
C ARG A 24 -14.03 17.87 21.54
N ARG A 25 -15.10 18.41 20.96
CA ARG A 25 -16.29 18.82 21.73
C ARG A 25 -17.07 17.61 22.26
N GLU A 26 -17.17 16.55 21.48
CA GLU A 26 -17.85 15.30 21.87
C GLU A 26 -17.14 14.62 23.06
N TYR A 27 -15.80 14.53 23.00
CA TYR A 27 -15.02 13.99 24.13
C TYR A 27 -15.13 14.86 25.39
N GLY A 28 -15.24 16.19 25.23
CA GLY A 28 -15.52 17.10 26.34
C GLY A 28 -16.87 16.84 27.01
N VAL A 29 -17.92 16.57 26.22
CA VAL A 29 -19.27 16.23 26.71
C VAL A 29 -19.30 14.86 27.39
N LEU A 30 -18.70 13.83 26.77
CA LEU A 30 -18.60 12.47 27.33
C LEU A 30 -17.91 12.43 28.69
N LEU A 31 -16.81 13.17 28.85
CA LEU A 31 -16.11 13.29 30.13
C LEU A 31 -16.92 14.08 31.17
N ALA A 32 -17.71 15.07 30.74
CA ALA A 32 -18.59 15.82 31.63
C ALA A 32 -19.77 14.95 32.15
N MET A 33 -20.17 13.92 31.40
CA MET A 33 -21.13 12.89 31.83
C MET A 33 -20.52 11.82 32.76
N GLY A 34 -19.23 11.91 33.10
CA GLY A 34 -18.56 11.01 34.05
C GLY A 34 -18.02 9.73 33.42
N GLU A 35 -17.94 9.63 32.10
CA GLU A 35 -17.42 8.45 31.43
C GLU A 35 -15.90 8.30 31.61
N LYS A 36 -15.46 7.06 31.85
CA LYS A 36 -14.04 6.77 32.10
C LYS A 36 -13.23 6.99 30.83
N ARG A 37 -12.12 7.72 30.96
CA ARG A 37 -11.15 8.01 29.88
C ARG A 37 -10.75 6.77 29.06
N GLY A 38 -10.60 5.62 29.71
CA GLY A 38 -10.27 4.36 29.06
C GLY A 38 -11.37 3.77 28.16
N ARG A 39 -12.65 4.06 28.43
CA ARG A 39 -13.77 3.55 27.61
C ARG A 39 -13.84 4.26 26.26
N VAL A 40 -13.55 5.56 26.25
CA VAL A 40 -13.41 6.36 25.02
C VAL A 40 -12.26 5.84 24.14
N ILE A 41 -11.09 5.56 24.74
CA ILE A 41 -9.96 4.95 24.02
C ILE A 41 -10.34 3.57 23.47
N GLY A 42 -11.04 2.75 24.27
CA GLY A 42 -11.50 1.43 23.85
C GLY A 42 -12.46 1.47 22.65
N GLN A 43 -13.40 2.41 22.61
CA GLN A 43 -14.30 2.59 21.46
C GLN A 43 -13.51 2.95 20.19
N GLN A 44 -12.56 3.89 20.30
CA GLN A 44 -11.72 4.30 19.18
C GLN A 44 -10.86 3.12 18.67
N ALA A 45 -10.28 2.32 19.58
CA ALA A 45 -9.50 1.15 19.22
C ALA A 45 -10.37 0.11 18.49
N LEU A 46 -11.60 -0.12 18.95
CA LEU A 46 -12.54 -1.02 18.29
C LEU A 46 -12.90 -0.54 16.88
N GLU A 47 -13.18 0.76 16.71
CA GLU A 47 -13.48 1.36 15.40
C GLU A 47 -12.35 1.11 14.40
N ILE A 48 -11.09 1.29 14.82
CA ILE A 48 -9.90 1.05 13.98
C ILE A 48 -9.74 -0.42 13.64
N ILE A 49 -9.96 -1.32 14.60
CA ILE A 49 -9.86 -2.77 14.37
C ILE A 49 -10.87 -3.20 13.30
N VAL A 50 -12.12 -2.73 13.41
CA VAL A 50 -13.18 -3.05 12.45
C VAL A 50 -12.85 -2.50 11.06
N VAL A 51 -12.42 -1.24 10.97
CA VAL A 51 -12.04 -0.63 9.67
C VAL A 51 -10.84 -1.34 9.05
N ALA A 52 -9.83 -1.69 9.84
CA ALA A 52 -8.67 -2.42 9.36
C ALA A 52 -9.03 -3.82 8.86
N ALA A 53 -9.92 -4.54 9.57
CA ALA A 53 -10.40 -5.84 9.11
C ALA A 53 -11.12 -5.74 7.76
N LEU A 54 -12.01 -4.74 7.60
CA LEU A 54 -12.69 -4.48 6.32
C LEU A 54 -11.70 -4.12 5.21
N ALA A 55 -10.69 -3.29 5.50
CA ALA A 55 -9.67 -2.92 4.53
C ALA A 55 -8.83 -4.13 4.08
N ILE A 56 -8.49 -5.05 4.98
CA ILE A 56 -7.76 -6.28 4.66
C ILE A 56 -8.60 -7.20 3.76
N VAL A 57 -9.89 -7.36 4.06
CA VAL A 57 -10.80 -8.19 3.25
C VAL A 57 -10.97 -7.62 1.85
N LEU A 58 -11.20 -6.31 1.72
CA LEU A 58 -11.31 -5.68 0.41
C LEU A 58 -9.96 -5.74 -0.32
N GLY A 59 -8.86 -5.43 0.37
CA GLY A 59 -7.52 -5.48 -0.19
C GLY A 59 -7.17 -6.85 -0.75
N SER A 60 -7.45 -7.93 -0.02
CA SER A 60 -7.13 -9.29 -0.48
C SER A 60 -7.94 -9.72 -1.71
N LEU A 61 -9.17 -9.22 -1.87
CA LEU A 61 -10.01 -9.49 -3.03
C LEU A 61 -9.59 -8.67 -4.26
N PHE A 62 -9.29 -7.38 -4.09
CA PHE A 62 -9.01 -6.48 -5.22
C PHE A 62 -7.53 -6.44 -5.64
N ALA A 63 -6.59 -6.60 -4.70
CA ALA A 63 -5.16 -6.47 -4.98
C ALA A 63 -4.62 -7.48 -6.00
N PRO A 64 -4.92 -8.79 -5.94
CA PRO A 64 -4.38 -9.73 -6.92
C PRO A 64 -4.95 -9.46 -8.32
N ALA A 65 -6.24 -9.13 -8.44
CA ALA A 65 -6.84 -8.79 -9.74
C ALA A 65 -6.16 -7.56 -10.37
N LEU A 66 -6.04 -6.47 -9.61
CA LEU A 66 -5.44 -5.24 -10.10
C LEU A 66 -3.95 -5.41 -10.44
N THR A 67 -3.23 -6.18 -9.63
CA THR A 67 -1.80 -6.47 -9.86
C THR A 67 -1.61 -7.39 -11.05
N GLN A 68 -2.46 -8.40 -11.25
CA GLN A 68 -2.40 -9.30 -12.40
C GLN A 68 -2.65 -8.54 -13.71
N HIS A 69 -3.67 -7.68 -13.76
CA HIS A 69 -3.97 -6.86 -14.95
C HIS A 69 -2.82 -5.92 -15.31
N THR A 70 -2.25 -5.26 -14.31
CA THR A 70 -1.12 -4.34 -14.51
C THR A 70 0.14 -5.11 -14.89
N GLY A 71 0.41 -6.24 -14.23
CA GLY A 71 1.54 -7.11 -14.47
C GLY A 71 1.54 -7.67 -15.88
N GLN A 72 0.41 -8.20 -16.36
CA GLN A 72 0.30 -8.75 -17.71
C GLN A 72 0.46 -7.66 -18.79
N SER A 73 -0.01 -6.43 -18.52
CA SER A 73 0.11 -5.31 -19.47
C SER A 73 1.54 -4.80 -19.63
N LEU A 74 2.36 -4.94 -18.59
CA LEU A 74 3.79 -4.66 -18.66
C LEU A 74 4.49 -5.85 -19.34
N LEU A 75 4.32 -7.06 -18.81
CA LEU A 75 4.93 -8.27 -19.37
C LEU A 75 4.65 -8.47 -20.86
N GLY A 76 3.41 -8.26 -21.32
CA GLY A 76 3.08 -8.44 -22.74
C GLY A 76 3.84 -7.49 -23.67
N LYS A 77 4.23 -6.30 -23.20
CA LYS A 77 5.01 -5.33 -23.98
C LYS A 77 6.47 -5.75 -24.05
N GLU A 78 7.04 -6.14 -22.91
CA GLU A 78 8.42 -6.62 -22.84
C GLU A 78 8.60 -7.98 -23.54
N ALA A 79 7.70 -8.94 -23.30
CA ALA A 79 7.71 -10.27 -23.93
C ALA A 79 7.49 -10.19 -25.44
N GLY A 80 6.58 -9.32 -25.91
CA GLY A 80 6.38 -9.08 -27.35
C GLY A 80 7.60 -8.46 -28.02
N SER A 81 8.28 -7.52 -27.34
CA SER A 81 9.52 -6.91 -27.85
C SER A 81 10.67 -7.93 -27.89
N ALA A 82 10.76 -8.80 -26.88
CA ALA A 82 11.74 -9.89 -26.84
C ALA A 82 11.47 -10.93 -27.94
N ARG A 83 10.21 -11.33 -28.14
CA ARG A 83 9.79 -12.27 -29.20
C ARG A 83 10.10 -11.71 -30.60
N HIS A 84 9.85 -10.42 -30.83
CA HIS A 84 10.15 -9.77 -32.10
C HIS A 84 11.65 -9.77 -32.41
N LYS A 85 12.51 -9.53 -31.40
CA LYS A 85 13.97 -9.63 -31.57
C LYS A 85 14.41 -11.05 -31.91
N LEU A 86 13.85 -12.06 -31.25
CA LEU A 86 14.14 -13.48 -31.52
C LEU A 86 13.72 -13.88 -32.96
N ASP A 87 12.51 -13.52 -33.38
CA ASP A 87 11.98 -13.86 -34.72
C ASP A 87 12.68 -13.09 -35.86
N SER A 88 13.14 -11.88 -35.59
CA SER A 88 13.85 -11.05 -36.58
C SER A 88 15.33 -11.41 -36.75
N TRP A 89 15.89 -12.20 -35.83
CA TRP A 89 17.28 -12.61 -35.88
C TRP A 89 17.49 -13.71 -36.93
N LYS A 90 18.39 -13.46 -37.89
CA LYS A 90 18.82 -14.45 -38.88
C LYS A 90 20.31 -14.75 -38.70
N PRO A 91 20.71 -16.03 -38.73
CA PRO A 91 22.13 -16.36 -38.69
C PRO A 91 22.84 -15.85 -39.95
N PRO A 92 24.08 -15.32 -39.81
CA PRO A 92 24.87 -14.89 -40.96
C PRO A 92 25.22 -16.07 -41.87
N ALA A 93 25.45 -15.79 -43.15
CA ALA A 93 25.81 -16.81 -44.13
C ALA A 93 27.07 -17.60 -43.70
N PRO A 94 27.19 -18.91 -44.04
CA PRO A 94 28.33 -19.73 -43.63
C PRO A 94 29.67 -19.10 -44.06
N GLY A 95 30.52 -18.78 -43.08
CA GLY A 95 31.81 -18.12 -43.30
C GLY A 95 31.82 -16.59 -43.13
N SER A 96 30.68 -15.97 -42.87
CA SER A 96 30.57 -14.54 -42.52
C SER A 96 30.43 -14.37 -41.01
N THR A 97 31.09 -13.35 -40.45
CA THR A 97 30.96 -12.99 -39.03
C THR A 97 29.74 -12.12 -38.74
N GLY A 98 29.00 -11.64 -39.75
CA GLY A 98 27.80 -10.80 -39.59
C GLY A 98 28.06 -9.33 -39.22
N LEU A 99 29.29 -8.99 -38.81
CA LEU A 99 29.72 -7.64 -38.40
C LEU A 99 29.47 -6.55 -39.46
N GLY A 100 29.54 -6.88 -40.75
CA GLY A 100 29.27 -5.95 -41.85
C GLY A 100 27.79 -5.69 -42.15
N GLU A 101 26.90 -6.56 -41.67
CA GLU A 101 25.44 -6.46 -41.82
C GLU A 101 24.77 -5.92 -40.55
N GLY A 102 25.57 -5.47 -39.57
CA GLY A 102 25.08 -4.98 -38.27
C GLY A 102 24.54 -6.09 -37.37
N ILE A 103 24.90 -7.35 -37.63
CA ILE A 103 24.48 -8.50 -36.84
C ILE A 103 25.50 -8.70 -35.71
N ASP A 104 25.06 -8.52 -34.48
CA ASP A 104 25.87 -8.77 -33.28
C ASP A 104 25.77 -10.26 -32.90
N GLN A 105 26.91 -10.95 -32.81
CA GLN A 105 26.97 -12.38 -32.45
C GLN A 105 26.72 -12.63 -30.96
N ASP A 106 26.86 -11.61 -30.12
CA ASP A 106 26.56 -11.70 -28.69
C ASP A 106 25.04 -11.64 -28.42
N ASP A 107 24.26 -11.13 -29.37
CA ASP A 107 22.79 -11.09 -29.36
C ASP A 107 22.14 -12.40 -29.84
N LYS A 108 22.93 -13.48 -29.99
CA LYS A 108 22.40 -14.79 -30.40
C LYS A 108 21.30 -15.25 -29.43
N PRO A 109 20.09 -15.56 -29.94
CA PRO A 109 19.03 -16.17 -29.16
C PRO A 109 19.52 -17.45 -28.46
N VAL A 110 19.28 -17.55 -27.15
CA VAL A 110 19.46 -18.83 -26.44
C VAL A 110 18.38 -19.82 -26.90
N GLU A 111 18.81 -21.00 -27.31
CA GLU A 111 17.92 -22.06 -27.80
C GLU A 111 16.99 -22.53 -26.67
N ASN A 112 15.67 -22.46 -26.88
CA ASN A 112 14.59 -22.73 -25.91
C ASN A 112 14.30 -21.66 -24.84
N ALA A 113 14.67 -20.39 -25.05
CA ALA A 113 14.11 -19.32 -24.21
C ALA A 113 12.65 -19.04 -24.61
N ASP A 114 11.72 -19.57 -23.83
CA ASP A 114 10.32 -19.15 -23.88
C ASP A 114 10.16 -17.97 -22.89
N PRO A 115 9.81 -16.76 -23.37
CA PRO A 115 9.54 -15.64 -22.48
C PRO A 115 8.46 -16.02 -21.45
N THR A 116 8.73 -15.77 -20.16
CA THR A 116 7.81 -16.13 -19.08
C THR A 116 6.50 -15.35 -19.23
N ASP A 117 5.46 -16.03 -19.74
CA ASP A 117 4.24 -15.37 -20.24
C ASP A 117 3.18 -15.09 -19.17
N ARG A 118 3.42 -15.52 -17.91
CA ARG A 118 2.49 -15.33 -16.79
C ARG A 118 3.20 -15.07 -15.47
N ILE A 119 2.90 -13.92 -14.87
CA ILE A 119 3.11 -13.70 -13.43
C ILE A 119 1.82 -14.13 -12.72
N THR A 120 1.93 -15.10 -11.83
CA THR A 120 0.82 -15.46 -10.91
C THR A 120 1.04 -14.74 -9.59
N VAL A 121 0.21 -13.75 -9.30
CA VAL A 121 0.27 -13.02 -8.02
C VAL A 121 -0.58 -13.75 -6.99
N THR A 122 0.09 -14.44 -6.06
CA THR A 122 -0.55 -15.04 -4.88
C THR A 122 -0.21 -14.21 -3.65
N LEU A 123 -1.23 -13.88 -2.85
CA LEU A 123 -1.00 -13.29 -1.54
C LEU A 123 -0.74 -14.40 -0.53
N ALA A 124 0.44 -14.40 0.07
CA ALA A 124 0.73 -15.29 1.18
C ALA A 124 -0.03 -14.82 2.44
N PRO A 125 -0.66 -15.73 3.21
CA PRO A 125 -1.32 -15.36 4.47
C PRO A 125 -0.37 -14.68 5.47
N SER A 126 0.91 -15.06 5.48
CA SER A 126 1.95 -14.44 6.31
C SER A 126 2.14 -12.95 6.01
N ASP A 127 2.08 -12.58 4.75
CA ASP A 127 2.27 -11.20 4.31
C ASP A 127 1.07 -10.36 4.68
N LEU A 128 -0.13 -10.93 4.54
CA LEU A 128 -1.38 -10.27 4.93
C LEU A 128 -1.44 -10.02 6.44
N ILE A 129 -1.01 -11.00 7.24
CA ILE A 129 -0.91 -10.85 8.71
C ILE A 129 0.12 -9.78 9.06
N THR A 130 1.29 -9.78 8.42
CA THR A 130 2.35 -8.81 8.71
C THR A 130 1.92 -7.39 8.37
N VAL A 131 1.37 -7.19 7.16
CA VAL A 131 0.83 -5.89 6.72
C VAL A 131 -0.33 -5.46 7.61
N GLY A 132 -1.23 -6.37 7.95
CA GLY A 132 -2.35 -6.11 8.85
C GLY A 132 -1.89 -5.70 10.25
N ALA A 133 -0.91 -6.39 10.83
CA ALA A 133 -0.38 -6.10 12.15
C ALA A 133 0.35 -4.75 12.19
N VAL A 134 1.17 -4.45 11.18
CA VAL A 134 1.87 -3.16 11.06
C VAL A 134 0.86 -2.02 10.87
N GLY A 135 -0.11 -2.20 9.97
CA GLY A 135 -1.16 -1.20 9.71
C GLY A 135 -2.02 -0.92 10.95
N LEU A 136 -2.43 -1.97 11.66
CA LEU A 136 -3.15 -1.85 12.94
C LEU A 136 -2.31 -1.15 14.00
N GLY A 137 -1.04 -1.53 14.15
CA GLY A 137 -0.12 -0.90 15.11
C GLY A 137 0.01 0.60 14.86
N ILE A 138 0.22 1.01 13.60
CA ILE A 138 0.30 2.42 13.22
C ILE A 138 -1.04 3.13 13.47
N GLY A 139 -2.16 2.54 13.07
CA GLY A 139 -3.50 3.13 13.27
C GLY A 139 -3.85 3.34 14.75
N LEU A 140 -3.55 2.36 15.60
CA LEU A 140 -3.76 2.47 17.04
C LEU A 140 -2.87 3.55 17.66
N LEU A 141 -1.58 3.61 17.30
CA LEU A 141 -0.68 4.66 17.79
C LEU A 141 -1.11 6.06 17.33
N ALA A 142 -1.50 6.18 16.07
CA ALA A 142 -1.92 7.42 15.44
C ALA A 142 -3.18 8.03 16.07
N THR A 143 -4.06 7.20 16.63
CA THR A 143 -5.30 7.65 17.30
C THR A 143 -5.15 7.74 18.80
N ALA A 144 -4.27 6.94 19.41
CA ALA A 144 -3.93 7.02 20.82
C ALA A 144 -3.27 8.36 21.17
N ILE A 145 -2.37 8.89 20.33
CA ILE A 145 -1.69 10.19 20.59
C ILE A 145 -2.71 11.35 20.75
N PRO A 146 -3.65 11.56 19.80
CA PRO A 146 -4.68 12.56 19.97
C PRO A 146 -5.67 12.27 21.10
N ALA A 147 -6.10 11.02 21.27
CA ALA A 147 -6.98 10.64 22.36
C ALA A 147 -6.33 10.98 23.70
N ALA A 148 -5.07 10.61 23.89
CA ALA A 148 -4.29 10.96 25.07
C ALA A 148 -4.11 12.47 25.24
N SER A 149 -3.88 13.22 24.15
CA SER A 149 -3.77 14.69 24.16
C SER A 149 -5.06 15.37 24.64
N VAL A 150 -6.22 14.92 24.13
CA VAL A 150 -7.54 15.44 24.54
C VAL A 150 -7.86 15.03 25.99
N LEU A 151 -7.55 13.80 26.38
CA LEU A 151 -7.79 13.29 27.73
C LEU A 151 -6.84 13.87 28.80
N ARG A 152 -5.68 14.42 28.39
CA ARG A 152 -4.77 15.18 29.25
C ARG A 152 -5.27 16.58 29.58
N LEU A 153 -6.16 17.15 28.75
CA LEU A 153 -6.79 18.43 29.06
C LEU A 153 -7.83 18.24 30.17
N SER A 154 -7.80 19.11 31.17
CA SER A 154 -8.83 19.08 32.21
C SER A 154 -10.19 19.45 31.59
N PRO A 155 -11.30 18.78 31.97
CA PRO A 155 -12.63 18.99 31.39
C PRO A 155 -13.07 20.45 31.37
N ARG A 156 -12.60 21.24 32.35
CA ARG A 156 -12.87 22.67 32.48
C ARG A 156 -12.26 23.52 31.38
N THR A 157 -11.08 23.17 30.85
CA THR A 157 -10.42 23.95 29.80
C THR A 157 -11.04 23.71 28.42
N ILE A 158 -11.59 22.51 28.19
CA ILE A 158 -12.28 22.17 26.93
C ILE A 158 -13.58 22.98 26.78
N LEU A 159 -14.31 23.20 27.89
CA LEU A 159 -15.57 23.95 27.90
C LEU A 159 -15.39 25.48 27.92
N THR A 160 -14.25 26.00 28.37
CA THR A 160 -14.03 27.46 28.55
C THR A 160 -13.23 28.13 27.44
N LYS A 161 -12.44 27.37 26.65
CA LYS A 161 -11.64 27.89 25.52
C LYS A 161 -12.18 27.47 24.14
N GLY A 162 -13.49 27.23 24.04
CA GLY A 162 -14.16 27.00 22.76
C GLY A 162 -14.30 28.28 21.93
N LYS A 163 -13.19 28.73 21.32
CA LYS A 163 -13.22 29.47 20.05
C LYS A 163 -12.49 28.63 19.01
#